data_AF-A0A0M9WDX3-F1
#
_entry.id   AF-A0A0M9WDX3-F1
#
_cell.length_a   1.000
_cell.length_b   1.000
_cell.length_c   1.000
_cell.angle_alpha   90.00
_cell.angle_beta   90.00
_cell.angle_gamma   90.00
#
_symmetry.space_group_name_H-M   'P 1'
#
loop_
_entity.id
_entity.type
_entity.pdbx_description
1 polymer ?
#
loop_
_entity_poly.entity_id
_entity_poly.type
_entity_poly.pdbx_seq_one_letter_code
_entity_poly.pdbx_strand_id
1 'polypeptide(L)' 'MPATTADTLSLVNRSVTVAPLVLLSVADHYGRTAKGTRKRVVGVLLGENSGDNVRVSNSFAGKCKLQ' A
#
# COMPACT_ATOMS: atom_id res chain seq x y z
N MET A 1 -9.19 13.55 28.02
CA MET A 1 -9.01 14.09 26.65
C MET A 1 -9.20 12.95 25.66
N PRO A 2 -10.40 12.75 25.09
CA PRO A 2 -10.66 11.74 24.07
C PRO A 2 -10.58 12.43 22.70
N ALA A 3 -9.43 12.33 22.04
CA ALA A 3 -9.33 12.66 20.62
C ALA A 3 -9.19 11.34 19.87
N THR A 4 -9.75 11.27 18.65
CA THR A 4 -9.52 10.24 17.60
C THR A 4 -10.51 9.06 17.45
N THR A 5 -11.81 9.23 17.75
CA THR A 5 -12.86 8.29 17.24
C THR A 5 -13.43 8.74 15.88
N ALA A 6 -13.39 10.04 15.56
CA ALA A 6 -13.91 10.57 14.30
C ALA A 6 -12.98 10.29 13.10
N ASP A 7 -11.67 10.37 13.30
CA ASP A 7 -10.70 10.14 12.23
C ASP A 7 -10.68 8.68 11.75
N THR A 8 -10.88 7.71 12.67
CA THR A 8 -10.96 6.28 12.34
C THR A 8 -12.24 5.92 11.58
N LEU A 9 -13.36 6.60 11.87
CA LEU A 9 -14.63 6.49 11.13
C LEU A 9 -14.51 7.00 9.69
N SER A 10 -13.78 8.09 9.48
CA SER A 10 -13.55 8.64 8.13
C SER A 10 -12.66 7.75 7.25
N LEU A 11 -11.82 6.91 7.86
CA LEU A 11 -11.01 5.92 7.13
C LEU A 11 -11.83 4.67 6.77
N VAL A 12 -12.79 4.28 7.62
CA VAL A 12 -13.65 3.10 7.43
C VAL A 12 -14.54 3.21 6.19
N ASN A 13 -14.97 4.41 5.80
CA ASN A 13 -15.89 4.59 4.67
C ASN A 13 -15.20 4.92 3.34
N ARG A 14 -13.87 4.77 3.26
CA ARG A 14 -13.12 5.02 2.03
C ARG A 14 -13.09 3.78 1.14
N SER A 15 -13.57 3.94 -0.08
CA SER A 15 -13.52 2.87 -1.08
C SER A 15 -12.15 2.88 -1.77
N VAL A 16 -11.47 1.74 -1.77
CA VAL A 16 -10.14 1.60 -2.37
C VAL A 16 -10.26 0.75 -3.63
N THR A 17 -9.97 1.35 -4.78
CA THR A 17 -9.89 0.63 -6.07
C THR A 17 -8.43 0.42 -6.42
N VAL A 18 -8.05 -0.81 -6.73
CA VAL A 18 -6.66 -1.18 -7.05
C VAL A 18 -6.59 -1.76 -8.45
N ALA A 19 -5.64 -1.27 -9.26
CA ALA A 19 -5.36 -1.86 -10.56
C ALA A 19 -4.76 -3.28 -10.40
N PRO A 20 -5.21 -4.30 -11.16
CA PRO A 20 -4.69 -5.67 -11.05
C PRO A 20 -3.18 -5.79 -11.25
N LEU A 21 -2.59 -4.90 -12.08
CA LEU A 21 -1.14 -4.83 -12.32
C LEU A 21 -0.34 -4.51 -11.05
N VAL A 22 -0.91 -3.77 -10.11
CA VAL A 22 -0.25 -3.43 -8.83
C VAL A 22 -0.05 -4.67 -7.96
N LEU A 23 -1.05 -5.56 -7.90
CA LEU A 23 -0.94 -6.81 -7.15
C LEU A 23 0.15 -7.72 -7.73
N LEU A 24 0.20 -7.83 -9.06
CA LEU A 24 1.24 -8.59 -9.75
C LEU A 24 2.64 -7.99 -9.53
N SER A 25 2.76 -6.67 -9.56
CA SER A 25 4.02 -5.95 -9.32
C SER A 25 4.57 -6.20 -7.91
N VAL A 26 3.72 -6.15 -6.87
CA VAL A 26 4.12 -6.44 -5.49
C VAL A 26 4.51 -7.91 -5.32
N ALA A 27 3.78 -8.83 -5.93
CA ALA A 27 4.07 -10.26 -5.87
C ALA A 27 5.41 -10.62 -6.55
N ASP A 28 5.68 -10.07 -7.74
CA ASP A 28 6.97 -10.23 -8.44
C ASP A 28 8.11 -9.63 -7.62
N HIS A 29 7.90 -8.44 -7.04
CA HIS A 29 8.92 -7.77 -6.23
C HIS A 29 9.28 -8.57 -4.96
N TYR A 30 8.28 -9.16 -4.28
CA TYR A 30 8.52 -10.08 -3.17
C TYR A 30 9.30 -11.32 -3.64
N GLY A 31 8.90 -11.90 -4.78
CA GLY A 31 9.54 -13.06 -5.40
C GLY A 31 11.00 -12.84 -5.81
N ARG A 32 11.41 -11.59 -6.12
CA ARG A 32 12.79 -11.25 -6.45
C ARG A 32 13.64 -10.84 -5.25
N THR A 33 13.04 -10.24 -4.22
CA THR A 33 13.79 -9.60 -3.13
C THR A 33 13.94 -10.48 -1.89
N ALA A 34 12.92 -11.27 -1.56
CA ALA A 34 12.82 -11.92 -0.25
C ALA A 34 12.46 -13.41 -0.32
N LYS A 35 12.46 -14.02 -1.51
CA LYS A 35 12.09 -15.43 -1.71
C LYS A 35 12.92 -16.35 -0.80
N GLY A 36 12.24 -17.03 0.12
CA GLY A 36 12.87 -17.94 1.10
C GLY A 36 13.38 -17.27 2.38
N THR A 37 13.12 -15.98 2.60
CA THR A 37 13.51 -15.26 3.83
C THR A 37 12.29 -14.63 4.50
N ARG A 38 12.33 -14.44 5.83
CA ARG A 38 11.31 -13.67 6.59
C ARG A 38 11.44 -12.15 6.43
N LYS A 39 12.15 -11.68 5.40
CA LYS A 39 12.36 -10.25 5.15
C LYS A 39 11.08 -9.62 4.62
N ARG A 40 10.70 -8.47 5.18
CA ARG A 40 9.57 -7.68 4.72
C ARG A 40 10.01 -6.74 3.62
N VAL A 41 9.22 -6.68 2.56
CA VAL A 41 9.45 -5.80 1.43
C VAL A 41 8.49 -4.63 1.55
N VAL A 42 9.02 -3.40 1.46
CA VAL A 42 8.26 -2.17 1.63
C VAL A 42 8.29 -1.40 0.32
N GLY A 43 7.16 -0.84 -0.07
CA GLY A 43 7.02 -0.03 -1.27
C GLY A 43 6.09 1.14 -1.06
N VAL A 44 6.01 2.00 -2.07
CA VAL A 44 5.14 3.17 -2.09
C VAL A 44 4.05 2.95 -3.12
N LEU A 45 2.81 3.24 -2.76
CA LEU A 45 1.67 3.23 -3.67
C LEU A 45 1.49 4.64 -4.25
N LEU A 46 1.27 4.71 -5.55
CA LEU A 46 1.02 5.94 -6.28
C LEU A 46 -0.38 5.87 -6.87
N GLY A 47 -1.10 6.97 -6.78
CA GLY A 47 -2.49 7.00 -7.18
C GLY A 47 -3.14 8.33 -6.88
N GLU A 48 -4.45 8.34 -7.07
CA GLU A 48 -5.30 9.48 -6.82
C GLU A 48 -6.06 9.25 -5.52
N ASN A 49 -6.06 10.26 -4.65
CA ASN A 49 -6.90 10.29 -3.45
C ASN A 49 -7.93 11.38 -3.65
N SER A 50 -9.16 10.99 -3.98
CA SER A 50 -10.29 11.89 -4.12
C SER A 50 -11.22 11.67 -2.92
N GLY A 51 -10.81 12.22 -1.77
CA GLY A 51 -11.60 12.32 -0.52
C GLY A 51 -12.08 10.99 0.07
N ASP A 52 -13.12 10.43 -0.54
CA ASP A 52 -13.84 9.20 -0.19
C ASP A 52 -13.41 7.98 -1.04
N ASN A 53 -12.77 8.22 -2.18
CA ASN A 53 -12.32 7.19 -3.12
C ASN A 53 -10.79 7.28 -3.29
N VAL A 54 -10.10 6.19 -2.96
CA VAL A 54 -8.66 6.04 -3.20
C VAL A 54 -8.45 5.11 -4.39
N ARG A 55 -7.88 5.63 -5.47
CA ARG A 55 -7.55 4.86 -6.67
C ARG A 55 -6.05 4.63 -6.73
N VAL A 56 -5.63 3.38 -6.59
CA VAL A 56 -4.24 2.98 -6.68
C VAL A 56 -3.94 2.57 -8.13
N SER A 57 -3.21 3.43 -8.84
CA SER A 57 -2.87 3.24 -10.25
C SER A 57 -1.50 2.59 -10.45
N ASN A 58 -0.57 2.77 -9.50
CA ASN A 58 0.78 2.22 -9.62
C ASN A 58 1.39 1.92 -8.24
N SER A 59 2.44 1.11 -8.21
CA SER A 59 3.21 0.75 -7.02
C SER A 59 4.70 0.73 -7.35
N PHE A 60 5.51 1.31 -6.47
CA PHE A 60 6.95 1.33 -6.59
C PHE A 60 7.61 0.53 -5.48
N ALA A 61 8.54 -0.34 -5.87
CA ALA A 61 9.40 -1.09 -4.99
C ALA A 61 10.36 -0.15 -4.24
N GLY A 62 10.17 0.03 -2.94
CA GLY A 62 11.11 0.77 -2.10
C GLY A 62 12.28 -0.14 -1.76
N LYS A 63 13.51 0.26 -2.12
CA LYS A 63 14.71 -0.37 -1.55
C LYS A 63 14.85 0.08 -0.10
N CYS A 64 14.06 -0.51 0.79
CA CYS A 64 14.31 -0.37 2.22
C CYS A 64 15.51 -1.25 2.57
N LYS A 65 16.70 -0.66 2.44
CA LYS A 65 17.94 -1.18 2.99
C LYS A 65 17.90 -0.91 4.50
N LEU A 66 17.04 -1.64 5.23
CA LEU A 66 17.18 -1.82 6.67
C LEU A 66 18.35 -2.78 6.84
N GLN A 67 19.54 -2.20 6.78
CA GLN A 67 20.79 -2.80 7.19
C GLN A 67 21.19 -2.14 8.51
#